data_AF-A0A3C1A2D7-F1
#
_entry.id   AF-A0A3C1A2D7-F1
#
_cell.length_a   1.000
_cell.length_b   1.000
_cell.length_c   1.000
_cell.angle_alpha   90.00
_cell.angle_beta   90.00
_cell.angle_gamma   90.00
#
_symmetry.space_group_name_H-M   'P 1'
#
loop_
_entity.id
_entity.type
_entity.pdbx_description
1 polymer ?
#
loop_
_entity_poly.entity_id
_entity_poly.type
_entity_poly.pdbx_seq_one_letter_code
_entity_poly.pdbx_strand_id
1 'polypeptide(L)'
;MARKKETPIEATRFFETLRKVLLASVGAMALATDEAEELISRLVERGQIAQEEGRKLVQEMVAKSQERVETRREKMEASLDARIEKALERLNVPTKAEIEGLSKSIDELSKKIDKLAKKA
;
A
#
# COMPACT_ATOMS: atom_id res chain seq x y z
N MET A 1 -2.63 -31.84 28.15
CA MET A 1 -1.75 -32.02 26.97
C MET A 1 -2.02 -30.91 25.96
N ALA A 2 -0.97 -30.46 25.29
CA ALA A 2 -0.79 -29.12 24.73
C ALA A 2 -1.77 -28.71 23.61
N ARG A 3 -2.24 -27.45 23.68
CA ARG A 3 -2.88 -26.75 22.56
C ARG A 3 -1.83 -26.51 21.46
N LYS A 4 -2.07 -27.11 20.29
CA LYS A 4 -1.30 -26.95 19.06
C LYS A 4 -1.37 -25.49 18.59
N LYS A 5 -0.22 -24.80 18.57
CA LYS A 5 -0.06 -23.46 17.98
C LYS A 5 0.18 -23.64 16.47
N GLU A 6 -0.82 -23.33 15.64
CA GLU A 6 -0.71 -23.24 14.17
C GLU A 6 -0.42 -21.76 13.83
N THR A 7 0.85 -21.35 13.64
CA THR A 7 1.70 -21.30 12.42
C THR A 7 1.77 -19.90 11.75
N PRO A 8 2.79 -19.07 12.07
CA PRO A 8 3.08 -17.78 11.39
C PRO A 8 3.73 -17.89 9.99
N ILE A 9 3.78 -19.09 9.39
CA ILE A 9 4.58 -19.39 8.17
C ILE A 9 3.78 -19.14 6.87
N GLU A 10 2.45 -19.24 6.88
CA GLU A 10 1.62 -19.05 5.68
C GLU A 10 1.49 -17.59 5.26
N ALA A 11 1.44 -16.67 6.24
CA ALA A 11 1.36 -15.24 5.98
C ALA A 11 2.57 -14.75 5.15
N THR A 12 3.79 -15.19 5.50
CA THR A 12 5.02 -14.80 4.80
C THR A 12 5.01 -15.22 3.34
N ARG A 13 4.55 -16.45 3.04
CA ARG A 13 4.46 -16.97 1.67
C ARG A 13 3.45 -16.20 0.82
N PHE A 14 2.31 -15.83 1.41
CA PHE A 14 1.31 -14.98 0.76
C PHE A 14 1.89 -13.59 0.41
N PHE A 15 2.56 -12.93 1.37
CA PHE A 15 3.22 -11.63 1.14
C PHE A 15 4.29 -11.70 0.03
N GLU A 16 5.07 -12.77 -0.03
CA GLU A 16 6.05 -12.96 -1.12
C GLU A 16 5.39 -13.10 -2.50
N THR A 17 4.29 -13.85 -2.60
CA THR A 17 3.56 -13.98 -3.88
C THR A 17 2.96 -12.66 -4.34
N LEU A 18 2.35 -11.89 -3.43
CA LEU A 18 1.85 -10.56 -3.73
C LEU A 18 2.96 -9.62 -4.18
N ARG A 19 4.11 -9.63 -3.48
CA ARG A 19 5.27 -8.82 -3.85
C ARG A 19 5.75 -9.14 -5.27
N LYS A 20 5.82 -10.43 -5.64
CA LYS A 20 6.21 -10.86 -6.99
C LYS A 20 5.23 -10.39 -8.06
N VAL A 21 3.93 -10.53 -7.81
CA VAL A 21 2.89 -10.06 -8.75
C VAL A 21 2.96 -8.55 -8.93
N LEU A 22 3.14 -7.80 -7.84
CA LEU A 22 3.30 -6.34 -7.89
C LEU A 22 4.55 -5.94 -8.68
N LEU A 23 5.72 -6.54 -8.38
CA LEU A 23 6.96 -6.30 -9.13
C LEU A 23 6.81 -6.61 -10.62
N ALA A 24 6.17 -7.73 -10.95
CA ALA A 24 5.90 -8.09 -12.34
C ALA A 24 4.98 -7.07 -13.02
N SER A 25 3.95 -6.57 -12.34
CA SER A 25 3.06 -5.54 -12.89
C SER A 25 3.77 -4.21 -13.18
N VAL A 26 4.66 -3.78 -12.28
CA VAL A 26 5.47 -2.58 -12.46
C VAL A 26 6.46 -2.78 -13.61
N GLY A 27 7.12 -3.94 -13.67
CA GLY A 27 8.03 -4.28 -14.76
C GLY A 27 7.34 -4.35 -16.13
N ALA A 28 6.13 -4.93 -16.20
CA ALA A 28 5.35 -4.97 -17.43
C ALA A 28 4.95 -3.56 -17.91
N MET A 29 4.61 -2.66 -16.98
CA MET A 29 4.31 -1.27 -17.32
C MET A 29 5.54 -0.53 -17.85
N ALA A 30 6.72 -0.74 -17.24
CA ALA A 30 7.98 -0.15 -17.72
C ALA A 30 8.35 -0.63 -19.14
N LEU A 31 8.20 -1.94 -19.41
CA LEU A 31 8.42 -2.47 -20.76
C LEU A 31 7.44 -1.85 -21.78
N ALA A 32 6.18 -1.67 -21.40
CA ALA A 32 5.19 -1.05 -22.27
C ALA A 32 5.51 0.43 -22.58
N THR A 33 6.07 1.17 -21.62
CA THR A 33 6.51 2.56 -21.86
C THR A 33 7.72 2.63 -22.79
N ASP A 34 8.69 1.74 -22.60
CA ASP A 34 9.89 1.67 -23.45
C ASP A 34 9.51 1.36 -24.90
N GLU A 35 8.65 0.36 -25.12
CA GLU A 35 8.18 -0.02 -26.45
C GLU A 35 7.38 1.10 -27.14
N ALA A 36 6.58 1.85 -26.36
CA ALA A 36 5.82 2.99 -26.88
C ALA A 36 6.74 4.14 -27.31
N GLU A 37 7.78 4.46 -26.53
CA GLU A 37 8.78 5.46 -26.90
C GLU A 37 9.56 5.07 -28.16
N GLU A 38 9.88 3.78 -28.29
CA GLU A 38 10.56 3.28 -29.48
C GLU A 38 9.67 3.35 -30.73
N LEU A 39 8.39 2.99 -30.62
CA LEU A 39 7.43 3.12 -31.72
C LEU A 39 7.28 4.57 -32.16
N ILE A 40 7.16 5.52 -31.23
CA ILE A 40 7.09 6.95 -31.54
C ILE A 40 8.38 7.40 -32.24
N SER A 41 9.54 6.98 -31.76
CA SER A 41 10.83 7.31 -32.38
C SER A 41 10.92 6.80 -33.81
N ARG A 42 10.49 5.56 -34.07
CA ARG A 42 10.43 4.98 -35.42
C ARG A 42 9.46 5.73 -36.34
N LEU A 43 8.34 6.25 -35.81
CA LEU A 43 7.40 7.08 -36.58
C LEU A 43 8.01 8.43 -36.96
N VAL A 44 8.78 9.06 -36.07
CA VAL A 44 9.54 10.29 -36.35
C VAL A 44 10.59 10.03 -37.44
N GLU A 45 11.38 8.96 -37.29
CA GLU A 45 12.44 8.61 -38.25
C GLU A 45 11.89 8.32 -39.66
N ARG A 46 10.72 7.70 -39.73
CA ARG A 46 10.01 7.43 -41.00
C ARG A 46 9.34 8.67 -41.58
N GLY A 47 9.41 9.81 -40.90
CA GLY A 47 8.77 11.07 -41.31
C GLY A 47 7.24 11.01 -41.25
N GLN A 48 6.66 10.06 -40.51
CA GLN A 48 5.21 9.94 -40.36
C GLN A 48 4.64 10.95 -39.35
N ILE A 49 5.48 11.42 -38.43
CA ILE A 49 5.17 12.47 -37.46
C ILE A 49 6.35 13.44 -37.35
N ALA A 50 6.07 14.70 -37.00
CA ALA A 50 7.13 15.67 -36.76
C ALA A 50 7.91 15.34 -35.46
N GLN A 51 9.19 15.68 -35.41
CA GLN A 51 10.03 15.46 -34.22
C GLN A 51 9.45 16.15 -32.97
N GLU A 52 8.92 17.37 -33.14
CA GLU A 52 8.25 18.12 -32.07
C GLU A 52 6.96 17.44 -31.58
N GLU A 53 6.18 16.84 -32.48
CA GLU A 53 4.99 16.09 -32.13
C GLU A 53 5.34 14.79 -31.39
N GLY A 54 6.33 14.04 -31.86
CA GLY A 54 6.81 12.83 -31.19
C GLY A 54 7.30 13.11 -29.77
N ARG A 55 8.07 14.19 -29.57
CA ARG A 55 8.50 14.63 -28.23
C ARG A 55 7.31 14.99 -27.32
N LYS A 56 6.30 15.69 -27.84
CA LYS A 56 5.09 16.01 -27.08
C LYS A 56 4.32 14.76 -26.68
N LEU A 57 4.17 13.79 -27.58
CA LEU A 57 3.50 12.51 -27.32
C LEU A 57 4.14 11.75 -26.15
N VAL A 58 5.48 11.65 -26.13
CA VAL A 58 6.22 11.03 -25.02
C VAL A 58 6.01 11.79 -23.72
N GLN A 59 6.14 13.12 -23.73
CA GLN A 59 5.94 13.95 -22.54
C GLN A 59 4.51 13.85 -21.98
N GLU A 60 3.49 13.88 -22.84
CA GLU A 60 2.10 13.72 -22.43
C GLU A 60 1.83 12.32 -21.84
N MET A 61 2.44 11.28 -22.41
CA MET A 61 2.31 9.92 -21.91
C MET A 61 2.88 9.79 -20.50
N VAL A 62 4.08 10.32 -20.26
CA VAL A 62 4.71 10.32 -18.93
C VAL A 62 3.89 11.14 -17.94
N ALA A 63 3.47 12.35 -18.31
CA ALA A 63 2.67 13.22 -17.45
C ALA A 63 1.33 12.59 -17.05
N LYS A 64 0.59 12.01 -18.02
CA LYS A 64 -0.67 11.30 -17.75
C LYS A 64 -0.46 10.05 -16.90
N SER A 65 0.67 9.36 -17.05
CA SER A 65 0.99 8.21 -16.22
C SER A 65 1.17 8.63 -14.76
N GLN A 66 1.96 9.68 -14.52
CA GLN A 66 2.19 10.23 -13.17
C GLN A 66 0.90 10.71 -12.51
N GLU A 67 0.09 11.52 -13.21
CA GLU A 67 -1.20 12.02 -12.70
C GLU A 67 -2.16 10.87 -12.30
N ARG A 68 -2.22 9.81 -13.13
CA ARG A 68 -3.04 8.63 -12.85
C ARG A 68 -2.55 7.86 -11.64
N VAL A 69 -1.24 7.77 -11.44
CA VAL A 69 -0.64 7.10 -10.29
C VAL A 69 -0.96 7.88 -9.01
N GLU A 70 -0.77 9.20 -9.00
CA GLU A 70 -1.06 10.04 -7.83
C GLU A 70 -2.55 9.98 -7.46
N THR A 71 -3.45 10.22 -8.42
CA THR A 71 -4.90 10.16 -8.18
C THR A 71 -5.35 8.78 -7.72
N ARG A 72 -4.78 7.71 -8.27
CA ARG A 72 -5.10 6.33 -7.83
C ARG A 72 -4.54 6.04 -6.46
N ARG A 73 -3.36 6.56 -6.14
CA ARG A 73 -2.70 6.35 -4.84
C ARG A 73 -3.55 6.93 -3.71
N GLU A 74 -4.00 8.17 -3.84
CA GLU A 74 -4.86 8.80 -2.82
C GLU A 74 -6.16 8.02 -2.59
N LYS A 75 -6.84 7.61 -3.67
CA LYS A 75 -8.07 6.81 -3.59
C LYS A 75 -7.80 5.41 -3.02
N MET A 76 -6.66 4.82 -3.39
CA MET A 76 -6.27 3.49 -2.95
C MET A 76 -5.95 3.51 -1.46
N GLU A 77 -5.13 4.45 -0.98
CA GLU A 77 -4.78 4.61 0.44
C GLU A 77 -6.04 4.73 1.31
N ALA A 78 -6.96 5.63 0.97
CA ALA A 78 -8.22 5.77 1.71
C ALA A 78 -9.08 4.49 1.72
N SER A 79 -9.12 3.75 0.60
CA SER A 79 -9.89 2.51 0.50
C SER A 79 -9.20 1.31 1.16
N LEU A 80 -7.87 1.31 1.19
CA LEU A 80 -7.04 0.28 1.81
C LEU A 80 -7.14 0.38 3.33
N ASP A 81 -7.00 1.59 3.89
CA ASP A 81 -7.12 1.81 5.33
C ASP A 81 -8.46 1.30 5.86
N ALA A 82 -9.57 1.68 5.22
CA ALA A 82 -10.91 1.22 5.59
C ALA A 82 -11.10 -0.30 5.44
N ARG A 83 -10.41 -0.94 4.48
CA ARG A 83 -10.46 -2.40 4.29
C ARG A 83 -9.61 -3.14 5.32
N ILE A 84 -8.45 -2.60 5.65
CA ILE A 84 -7.54 -3.14 6.66
C ILE A 84 -8.20 -3.05 8.03
N GLU A 85 -8.80 -1.91 8.37
CA GLU A 85 -9.54 -1.71 9.62
C GLU A 85 -10.67 -2.75 9.77
N LYS A 86 -11.53 -2.90 8.75
CA LYS A 86 -12.58 -3.94 8.73
C LYS A 86 -12.05 -5.36 8.80
N ALA A 87 -10.90 -5.64 8.20
CA ALA A 87 -10.29 -6.97 8.26
C ALA A 87 -9.76 -7.26 9.66
N LEU A 88 -9.12 -6.28 10.31
CA LEU A 88 -8.61 -6.38 11.68
C LEU A 88 -9.75 -6.59 12.69
N GLU A 89 -10.86 -5.85 12.55
CA GLU A 89 -12.09 -6.05 13.34
C GLU A 89 -12.61 -7.49 13.21
N ARG A 90 -12.75 -8.00 11.97
CA ARG A 90 -13.27 -9.36 11.73
C ARG A 90 -12.35 -10.46 12.24
N LEU A 91 -11.06 -10.19 12.33
CA LEU A 91 -10.06 -11.11 12.86
C LEU A 91 -9.85 -10.96 14.38
N ASN A 92 -10.61 -10.09 15.06
CA ASN A 92 -10.44 -9.77 16.49
C ASN A 92 -9.00 -9.36 16.84
N VAL A 93 -8.30 -8.71 15.90
CA VAL A 93 -6.94 -8.22 16.10
C VAL A 93 -7.03 -6.77 16.59
N PRO A 94 -6.79 -6.50 17.89
CA PRO A 94 -6.85 -5.13 18.41
C PRO A 94 -5.75 -4.28 17.76
N THR A 95 -6.12 -3.05 17.42
CA THR A 95 -5.18 -2.09 16.84
C THR A 95 -4.22 -1.57 17.89
N LYS A 96 -3.05 -1.08 17.45
CA LYS A 96 -2.05 -0.52 18.38
C LYS A 96 -2.60 0.66 19.19
N ALA A 97 -3.45 1.48 18.57
CA ALA A 97 -4.09 2.63 19.23
C ALA A 97 -5.04 2.21 20.36
N GLU A 98 -5.81 1.14 20.15
CA GLU A 98 -6.68 0.57 21.19
C GLU A 98 -5.88 0.01 22.37
N ILE A 99 -4.79 -0.70 22.10
CA ILE A 99 -3.89 -1.23 23.15
C ILE A 99 -3.32 -0.09 23.99
N GLU A 100 -2.85 0.99 23.36
CA GLU A 100 -2.33 2.16 24.06
C GLU A 100 -3.41 2.89 24.88
N GLY A 101 -4.65 2.96 24.35
CA GLY A 101 -5.81 3.51 25.07
C GLY A 101 -6.16 2.71 26.33
N LEU A 102 -6.27 1.39 26.21
CA LEU A 102 -6.51 0.51 27.36
C LEU A 102 -5.37 0.60 28.38
N SER A 103 -4.11 0.68 27.95
CA SER A 103 -2.96 0.81 28.86
C SER A 103 -3.04 2.08 29.70
N LYS A 104 -3.43 3.21 29.10
CA LYS A 104 -3.63 4.47 29.84
C LYS A 104 -4.77 4.37 30.86
N SER A 105 -5.89 3.75 30.48
CA SER A 105 -7.00 3.54 31.42
C SER A 105 -6.61 2.63 32.58
N ILE A 106 -5.81 1.59 32.33
CA ILE A 106 -5.26 0.70 33.38
C ILE A 106 -4.33 1.47 34.32
N ASP A 107 -3.47 2.35 33.80
CA ASP A 107 -2.58 3.18 34.61
C ASP A 107 -3.34 4.17 35.49
N GLU A 108 -4.39 4.79 34.95
CA GLU A 108 -5.26 5.69 35.71
C GLU A 108 -6.05 4.98 36.80
N LEU A 109 -6.60 3.81 36.49
CA LEU A 109 -7.29 2.97 37.48
C LEU A 109 -6.31 2.53 38.58
N SER A 110 -5.10 2.09 38.22
CA SER A 110 -4.06 1.70 39.18
C SER A 110 -3.71 2.85 40.12
N LYS A 111 -3.53 4.07 39.59
CA LYS A 111 -3.29 5.27 40.42
C LYS A 111 -4.45 5.61 41.35
N LYS A 112 -5.70 5.38 40.94
CA LYS A 112 -6.88 5.59 41.79
C LYS A 112 -6.96 4.55 42.90
N ILE A 113 -6.68 3.29 42.59
CA ILE A 113 -6.63 2.19 43.57
C ILE A 113 -5.52 2.46 44.60
N ASP A 114 -4.31 2.83 44.17
CA ASP A 114 -3.21 3.15 45.09
C ASP A 114 -3.53 4.33 46.00
N LYS A 115 -4.22 5.36 45.48
CA LYS A 115 -4.68 6.49 46.28
C LYS A 115 -5.73 6.09 47.31
N LEU A 116 -6.63 5.17 46.99
CA LEU A 116 -7.62 4.66 47.94
C LEU A 116 -6.97 3.74 48.97
N ALA A 117 -6.03 2.89 48.56
CA ALA A 117 -5.28 2.00 49.44
C ALA A 117 -4.36 2.75 50.41
N LYS A 118 -3.86 3.95 50.06
CA LYS A 118 -3.11 4.83 50.97
C LYS A 118 -3.97 5.69 51.89
N LYS A 119 -5.29 5.74 51.65
CA LYS A 119 -6.24 6.56 52.42
C LYS A 119 -7.10 5.73 53.39
N ALA A 120 -6.99 4.40 53.31
CA ALA A 120 -7.45 3.42 54.30
C ALA A 120 -6.28 3.04 55.22
#